data_AF-A0A3D1BHZ0-F1
#
_entry.id   AF-A0A3D1BHZ0-F1
#
_cell.length_a   1.000
_cell.length_b   1.000
_cell.length_c   1.000
_cell.angle_alpha   90.00
_cell.angle_beta   90.00
_cell.angle_gamma   90.00
#
_symmetry.space_group_name_H-M   'P 1'
#
loop_
_entity.id
_entity.type
_entity.pdbx_description
1 polymer ?
#
loop_
_entity_poly.entity_id
_entity_poly.type
_entity_poly.pdbx_seq_one_letter_code
_entity_poly.pdbx_strand_id
1 'polypeptide(L)'
;MQYSSFTTWILSNGISNQTLELLIAIPVLVTLVSIGRYILGSKTYGIYAPIILSIAYSYTGLRYGLVITTVVIITSLLSHRVLRKIRMHYITRVAINYCILTISLIIFLILINRYGLTLENMTNIPSLAIISIAALGDFFTKQYIRKSLKTSLLTLFSTLVISILGWYVITRDLLSTYLINNLWIIPILILINLFIGQFKGLRIKDILRFKSILKEKENA
;
A
#
# COMPACT_ATOMS: atom_id res chain seq x y z
N MET A 1 -1.31 -25.52 15.44
CA MET A 1 -1.71 -24.23 16.06
C MET A 1 -2.97 -24.47 16.85
N GLN A 2 -3.02 -24.08 18.13
CA GLN A 2 -4.28 -24.13 18.90
C GLN A 2 -5.03 -22.82 18.65
N TYR A 3 -6.21 -22.92 18.02
CA TYR A 3 -7.10 -21.78 17.81
C TYR A 3 -8.05 -21.60 19.00
N SER A 4 -8.52 -20.39 19.23
CA SER A 4 -9.59 -20.15 20.21
C SER A 4 -10.86 -20.92 19.84
N SER A 5 -11.71 -21.25 20.81
CA SER A 5 -12.99 -21.94 20.54
C SER A 5 -13.87 -21.13 19.58
N PHE A 6 -13.86 -19.80 19.69
CA PHE A 6 -14.61 -18.91 18.81
C PHE A 6 -14.05 -18.90 17.38
N THR A 7 -12.73 -18.82 17.23
CA THR A 7 -12.06 -18.93 15.93
C THR A 7 -12.36 -20.27 15.27
N THR A 8 -12.31 -21.36 16.03
CA THR A 8 -12.58 -22.71 15.53
C THR A 8 -14.02 -22.84 15.06
N TRP A 9 -14.97 -22.25 15.80
CA TRP A 9 -16.37 -22.16 15.37
C TRP A 9 -16.50 -21.43 14.04
N ILE A 10 -15.86 -20.27 13.86
CA ILE A 10 -15.86 -19.52 12.59
C ILE A 10 -15.32 -20.39 11.43
N LEU A 11 -14.17 -21.03 11.62
CA LEU A 11 -13.56 -21.87 10.59
C LEU A 11 -14.43 -23.08 10.22
N SER A 12 -15.12 -23.65 11.20
CA SER A 12 -16.04 -24.78 10.98
C SER A 12 -17.29 -24.41 10.17
N ASN A 13 -17.61 -23.11 10.06
CA ASN A 13 -18.74 -22.58 9.27
C ASN A 13 -18.35 -22.20 7.83
N GLY A 14 -17.28 -22.78 7.28
CA GLY A 14 -16.92 -22.65 5.87
C GLY A 14 -16.05 -21.44 5.51
N ILE A 15 -15.57 -20.68 6.50
CA ILE A 15 -14.61 -19.59 6.26
C ILE A 15 -13.20 -20.18 6.23
N SER A 16 -12.49 -19.98 5.11
CA SER A 16 -11.10 -20.43 5.00
C SER A 16 -10.19 -19.62 5.96
N ASN A 17 -9.16 -20.27 6.49
CA ASN A 17 -8.20 -19.59 7.39
C ASN A 17 -7.58 -18.34 6.73
N GLN A 18 -7.19 -18.47 5.46
CA GLN A 18 -6.62 -17.37 4.68
C GLN A 18 -7.59 -16.20 4.49
N THR A 19 -8.88 -16.48 4.28
CA THR A 19 -9.91 -15.44 4.21
C THR A 19 -10.05 -14.71 5.54
N LEU A 20 -10.08 -15.47 6.65
CA LEU A 20 -10.20 -14.89 7.99
C LEU A 20 -9.00 -14.02 8.34
N GLU A 21 -7.78 -14.48 8.05
CA GLU A 21 -6.53 -13.74 8.22
C GLU A 21 -6.59 -12.37 7.54
N LEU A 22 -6.95 -12.35 6.26
CA LEU A 22 -7.02 -11.11 5.50
C LEU A 22 -8.16 -10.18 5.97
N LEU A 23 -9.32 -10.73 6.33
CA LEU A 23 -10.44 -9.95 6.84
C LEU A 23 -10.07 -9.24 8.15
N ILE A 24 -9.36 -9.91 9.05
CA ILE A 24 -8.91 -9.32 10.32
C ILE A 24 -7.73 -8.36 10.12
N ALA A 25 -6.88 -8.63 9.13
CA ALA A 25 -5.79 -7.71 8.78
C ALA A 25 -6.32 -6.34 8.32
N ILE A 26 -7.44 -6.28 7.57
CA ILE A 26 -7.97 -5.02 7.04
C ILE A 26 -8.18 -3.95 8.13
N PRO A 27 -8.92 -4.18 9.24
CA PRO A 27 -9.05 -3.22 10.34
C PRO A 27 -7.70 -2.75 10.91
N VAL A 28 -6.73 -3.66 11.05
CA VAL A 28 -5.39 -3.30 11.54
C VAL A 28 -4.69 -2.38 10.55
N LEU A 29 -4.72 -2.73 9.26
CA LEU A 29 -4.12 -1.93 8.19
C LEU A 29 -4.78 -0.54 8.07
N VAL A 30 -6.11 -0.46 8.16
CA VAL A 30 -6.83 0.83 8.18
C VAL A 30 -6.33 1.68 9.34
N THR A 31 -6.17 1.09 10.52
CA THR A 31 -5.67 1.79 11.72
C THR A 31 -4.24 2.30 11.51
N LEU A 32 -3.36 1.48 10.92
CA LEU A 32 -2.00 1.92 10.56
C LEU A 32 -2.01 3.12 9.60
N VAL A 33 -2.90 3.10 8.59
CA VAL A 33 -3.04 4.23 7.68
C VAL A 33 -3.57 5.47 8.41
N SER A 34 -4.57 5.32 9.27
CA SER A 34 -5.13 6.42 10.08
C SER A 34 -4.06 7.06 10.96
N ILE A 35 -3.26 6.26 11.67
CA ILE A 35 -2.12 6.72 12.47
C ILE A 35 -1.13 7.48 11.58
N GLY A 36 -0.74 6.90 10.44
CA GLY A 36 0.18 7.54 9.52
C GLY A 36 -0.34 8.88 8.99
N ARG A 37 -1.65 9.00 8.76
CA ARG A 37 -2.25 10.20 8.19
C ARG A 37 -2.49 11.30 9.22
N TYR A 38 -3.06 10.96 10.37
CA TYR A 38 -3.51 11.94 11.36
C TYR A 38 -2.44 12.26 12.39
N ILE A 39 -1.64 11.28 12.81
CA ILE A 39 -0.62 11.48 13.84
C ILE A 39 0.69 11.94 13.18
N LEU A 40 1.19 11.18 12.19
CA LEU A 40 2.45 11.52 11.50
C LEU A 40 2.28 12.61 10.43
N GLY A 41 1.06 12.89 9.95
CA GLY A 41 0.83 13.83 8.84
C GLY A 41 1.42 13.36 7.49
N SER A 42 1.58 12.05 7.30
CA SER A 42 1.97 11.50 6.01
C SER A 42 0.81 11.59 5.01
N LYS A 43 1.13 11.89 3.75
CA LYS A 43 0.14 11.91 2.66
C LYS A 43 0.31 10.60 1.91
N THR A 44 -0.75 9.81 1.80
CA THR A 44 -0.81 8.57 1.00
C THR A 44 -1.79 8.73 -0.15
N TYR A 45 -1.86 7.75 -1.05
CA TYR A 45 -2.89 7.68 -2.10
C TYR A 45 -4.29 7.28 -1.60
N GLY A 46 -4.62 7.66 -0.35
CA GLY A 46 -5.82 7.20 0.35
C GLY A 46 -5.55 5.99 1.23
N ILE A 47 -6.63 5.35 1.69
CA ILE A 47 -6.59 4.18 2.57
C ILE A 47 -6.45 2.89 1.76
N TYR A 48 -7.10 2.84 0.59
CA TYR A 48 -7.16 1.67 -0.26
C TYR A 48 -5.78 1.22 -0.78
N ALA A 49 -5.00 2.14 -1.34
CA ALA A 49 -3.70 1.82 -1.94
C ALA A 49 -2.73 1.13 -0.96
N PRO A 50 -2.47 1.66 0.26
CA PRO A 50 -1.57 0.98 1.20
C PRO A 50 -2.10 -0.38 1.69
N ILE A 51 -3.43 -0.54 1.85
CA ILE A 51 -4.03 -1.83 2.25
C ILE A 51 -3.79 -2.88 1.19
N ILE A 52 -4.18 -2.60 -0.05
CA ILE A 52 -4.05 -3.54 -1.16
C ILE A 52 -2.59 -3.88 -1.42
N LEU A 53 -1.70 -2.90 -1.29
CA LEU A 53 -0.28 -3.13 -1.49
C LEU A 53 0.31 -4.00 -0.37
N SER A 54 -0.15 -3.85 0.88
CA SER A 54 0.22 -4.74 2.00
C SER A 54 -0.17 -6.19 1.72
N ILE A 55 -1.40 -6.40 1.27
CA ILE A 55 -1.94 -7.73 0.92
C ILE A 55 -1.21 -8.29 -0.31
N ALA A 56 -1.00 -7.48 -1.35
CA ALA A 56 -0.25 -7.91 -2.52
C ALA A 56 1.17 -8.35 -2.14
N TYR A 57 1.86 -7.59 -1.27
CA TYR A 57 3.19 -7.94 -0.78
C TYR A 57 3.21 -9.19 0.09
N SER A 58 2.12 -9.54 0.79
CA SER A 58 2.07 -10.79 1.55
C SER A 58 2.04 -11.99 0.63
N TYR A 59 1.45 -11.85 -0.57
CA TYR A 59 1.44 -12.88 -1.60
C TYR A 59 2.69 -12.90 -2.48
N THR A 60 3.17 -11.74 -2.91
CA THR A 60 4.35 -11.66 -3.78
C THR A 60 5.65 -11.88 -3.03
N GLY A 61 5.63 -11.64 -1.71
CA GLY A 61 6.82 -11.35 -0.92
C GLY A 61 7.30 -9.92 -1.15
N LEU A 62 7.92 -9.32 -0.12
CA LEU A 62 8.27 -7.91 -0.13
C LEU A 62 9.26 -7.54 -1.24
N ARG A 63 10.31 -8.35 -1.43
CA ARG A 63 11.36 -8.09 -2.43
C ARG A 63 10.76 -8.00 -3.84
N TYR A 64 10.02 -9.04 -4.25
CA TYR A 64 9.36 -9.10 -5.55
C TYR A 64 8.33 -7.98 -5.72
N GLY A 65 7.51 -7.75 -4.69
CA GLY A 65 6.49 -6.70 -4.69
C GLY A 65 7.08 -5.31 -4.93
N LEU A 66 8.20 -4.98 -4.27
CA LEU A 66 8.89 -3.71 -4.46
C LEU A 66 9.52 -3.56 -5.85
N VAL A 67 10.06 -4.63 -6.41
CA VAL A 67 10.59 -4.61 -7.79
C VAL A 67 9.46 -4.36 -8.79
N ILE A 68 8.35 -5.11 -8.70
CA ILE A 68 7.16 -4.90 -9.55
C ILE A 68 6.65 -3.47 -9.40
N THR A 69 6.58 -2.97 -8.16
CA THR A 69 6.18 -1.59 -7.87
C THR A 69 7.09 -0.59 -8.60
N THR A 70 8.40 -0.79 -8.55
CA THR A 70 9.36 0.07 -9.23
C THR A 70 9.14 0.08 -10.75
N VAL A 71 8.94 -1.10 -11.36
CA VAL A 71 8.61 -1.23 -12.79
C VAL A 71 7.33 -0.47 -13.13
N VAL A 72 6.26 -0.67 -12.34
CA VAL A 72 4.97 0.02 -12.53
C VAL A 72 5.14 1.55 -12.51
N ILE A 73 5.95 2.09 -11.59
CA ILE A 73 6.17 3.53 -11.49
C ILE A 73 7.02 4.08 -12.64
N ILE A 74 8.11 3.39 -13.01
CA ILE A 74 8.94 3.77 -14.15
C ILE A 74 8.09 3.79 -15.42
N THR A 75 7.31 2.74 -15.66
CA THR A 75 6.46 2.63 -16.84
C THR A 75 5.36 3.69 -16.84
N SER A 76 4.74 3.97 -15.69
CA SER A 76 3.74 5.05 -15.57
C SER A 76 4.33 6.42 -15.90
N LEU A 77 5.56 6.69 -15.46
CA LEU A 77 6.29 7.92 -15.77
C LEU A 77 6.63 8.04 -17.27
N LEU A 78 7.15 6.96 -17.85
CA LEU A 78 7.50 6.90 -19.28
C LEU A 78 6.25 7.09 -20.15
N SER A 79 5.19 6.32 -19.86
CA SER A 79 3.89 6.44 -20.50
C SER A 79 3.36 7.86 -20.41
N HIS A 80 3.36 8.48 -19.22
CA HIS A 80 2.92 9.86 -19.07
C HIS A 80 3.74 10.84 -19.93
N ARG A 81 5.07 10.68 -20.00
CA ARG A 81 5.94 11.54 -20.79
C ARG A 81 5.65 11.45 -22.29
N VAL A 82 5.35 10.26 -22.80
CA VAL A 82 4.96 10.03 -24.20
C VAL A 82 3.57 10.62 -24.47
N LEU A 83 2.59 10.27 -23.63
CA LEU A 83 1.18 10.65 -23.83
C LEU A 83 0.93 12.15 -23.60
N ARG A 84 1.79 12.86 -22.86
CA ARG A 84 1.65 14.31 -22.64
C ARG A 84 1.71 15.12 -23.95
N LYS A 85 2.39 14.62 -24.99
CA LYS A 85 2.50 15.29 -26.29
C LYS A 85 1.18 15.24 -27.10
N ILE A 86 0.26 14.36 -26.72
CA ILE A 86 -0.97 14.09 -27.47
C ILE A 86 -2.16 14.70 -26.70
N ARG A 87 -2.99 15.48 -27.39
CA ARG A 87 -4.24 16.02 -26.84
C ARG A 87 -5.30 14.92 -26.85
N MET A 88 -5.69 14.45 -25.67
CA MET A 88 -6.69 13.39 -25.49
C MET A 88 -7.43 13.60 -24.16
N HIS A 89 -8.64 13.04 -24.07
CA HIS A 89 -9.39 13.03 -22.81
C HIS A 89 -8.68 12.22 -21.73
N TYR A 90 -8.92 12.60 -20.48
CA TYR A 90 -8.28 11.98 -19.32
C TYR A 90 -8.51 10.46 -19.24
N ILE A 91 -9.76 10.00 -19.46
CA ILE A 91 -10.11 8.57 -19.39
C ILE A 91 -9.34 7.77 -20.45
N THR A 92 -9.28 8.26 -21.68
CA THR A 92 -8.51 7.63 -22.77
C THR A 92 -7.02 7.56 -22.44
N ARG A 93 -6.47 8.63 -21.83
CA ARG A 93 -5.07 8.64 -21.39
C ARG A 93 -4.77 7.57 -20.36
N VAL A 94 -5.67 7.39 -19.40
CA VAL A 94 -5.55 6.35 -18.37
C VAL A 94 -5.64 4.96 -19.00
N ALA A 95 -6.57 4.74 -19.93
CA ALA A 95 -6.69 3.46 -20.64
C ALA A 95 -5.40 3.09 -21.40
N ILE A 96 -4.81 4.03 -22.14
CA ILE A 96 -3.54 3.79 -22.84
C ILE A 96 -2.41 3.52 -21.84
N ASN A 97 -2.40 4.22 -20.71
CA ASN A 97 -1.41 3.97 -19.65
C ASN A 97 -1.49 2.52 -19.14
N TYR A 98 -2.70 1.98 -18.93
CA TYR A 98 -2.88 0.56 -18.58
C TYR A 98 -2.38 -0.38 -19.67
N CYS A 99 -2.65 -0.10 -20.96
CA CYS A 99 -2.13 -0.93 -22.04
C CYS A 99 -0.60 -0.98 -22.05
N ILE A 100 0.05 0.17 -21.89
CA ILE A 100 1.52 0.26 -21.81
C ILE A 100 2.05 -0.45 -20.57
N LEU A 101 1.37 -0.30 -19.42
CA LEU A 101 1.71 -1.02 -18.19
C LEU A 101 1.61 -2.54 -18.36
N THR A 102 0.55 -3.04 -18.98
CA THR A 102 0.39 -4.46 -19.27
C THR A 102 1.51 -4.99 -20.15
N ILE A 103 1.82 -4.31 -21.26
CA ILE A 103 2.94 -4.69 -22.14
C ILE A 103 4.25 -4.71 -21.35
N SER A 104 4.52 -3.68 -20.55
CA SER A 104 5.73 -3.60 -19.73
C SER A 104 5.82 -4.72 -18.70
N LEU A 105 4.72 -5.10 -18.06
CA LEU A 105 4.71 -6.18 -17.08
C LEU A 105 4.92 -7.54 -17.74
N ILE A 106 4.32 -7.79 -18.91
CA ILE A 106 4.56 -8.99 -19.70
C ILE A 106 6.04 -9.10 -20.08
N ILE A 107 6.62 -8.04 -20.64
CA ILE A 107 8.05 -8.00 -20.98
C ILE A 107 8.91 -8.25 -19.74
N PHE A 108 8.59 -7.59 -18.63
CA PHE A 108 9.32 -7.76 -17.37
C PHE A 108 9.29 -9.21 -16.85
N LEU A 109 8.13 -9.86 -16.87
CA LEU A 109 7.99 -11.26 -16.47
C LEU A 109 8.77 -12.21 -17.39
N ILE A 110 8.74 -11.98 -18.71
CA ILE A 110 9.54 -12.75 -19.68
C ILE A 110 11.03 -12.58 -19.40
N LEU A 111 11.49 -11.36 -19.14
CA LEU A 111 12.90 -11.07 -18.85
C LEU A 111 13.37 -11.78 -17.59
N ILE A 112 12.59 -11.76 -16.51
CA ILE A 112 12.95 -12.47 -15.27
C ILE A 112 13.09 -13.97 -15.52
N ASN A 113 12.09 -14.57 -16.18
CA ASN A 113 12.10 -16.01 -16.45
C ASN A 113 13.27 -16.42 -17.35
N ARG A 114 13.61 -15.60 -18.34
CA ARG A 114 14.68 -15.91 -19.31
C ARG A 114 16.08 -15.71 -18.77
N TYR A 115 16.31 -14.66 -17.97
CA TYR A 115 17.65 -14.27 -17.53
C TYR A 115 18.01 -14.79 -16.13
N GLY A 116 17.11 -15.52 -15.47
CA GLY A 116 17.39 -16.09 -14.14
C GLY A 116 17.79 -15.01 -13.13
N LEU A 117 17.27 -13.78 -13.28
CA LEU A 117 17.37 -12.77 -12.24
C LEU A 117 16.83 -13.43 -10.98
N THR A 118 17.56 -13.39 -9.86
CA THR A 118 17.47 -14.15 -8.58
C THR A 118 16.08 -14.15 -7.90
N LEU A 119 15.07 -14.41 -8.70
CA LEU A 119 13.64 -14.14 -8.59
C LEU A 119 12.88 -15.33 -9.21
N GLU A 120 13.49 -16.52 -9.21
CA GLU A 120 13.03 -17.75 -9.89
C GLU A 120 11.64 -18.22 -9.43
N ASN A 121 11.13 -17.70 -8.30
CA ASN A 121 9.80 -18.01 -7.78
C ASN A 121 8.69 -17.06 -8.26
N MET A 122 8.95 -16.14 -9.20
CA MET A 122 7.91 -15.22 -9.70
C MET A 122 6.72 -15.93 -10.36
N THR A 123 6.91 -17.13 -10.91
CA THR A 123 5.86 -17.90 -11.58
C THR A 123 4.74 -18.35 -10.64
N ASN A 124 5.03 -18.44 -9.33
CA ASN A 124 4.06 -18.84 -8.30
C ASN A 124 3.32 -17.67 -7.66
N ILE A 125 3.58 -16.44 -8.09
CA ILE A 125 2.92 -15.26 -7.53
C ILE A 125 1.48 -15.20 -8.05
N PRO A 126 0.46 -15.08 -7.17
CA PRO A 126 -0.92 -14.90 -7.59
C PRO A 126 -1.09 -13.69 -8.52
N SER A 127 -1.74 -13.89 -9.66
CA SER A 127 -1.97 -12.84 -10.66
C SER A 127 -2.67 -11.61 -10.08
N LEU A 128 -3.60 -11.81 -9.14
CA LEU A 128 -4.30 -10.74 -8.44
C LEU A 128 -3.36 -9.82 -7.64
N ALA A 129 -2.27 -10.35 -7.07
CA ALA A 129 -1.29 -9.56 -6.34
C ALA A 129 -0.48 -8.66 -7.30
N ILE A 130 -0.12 -9.17 -8.48
CA ILE A 130 0.56 -8.38 -9.52
C ILE A 130 -0.36 -7.25 -10.03
N ILE A 131 -1.62 -7.57 -10.33
CA ILE A 131 -2.62 -6.59 -10.80
C ILE A 131 -2.88 -5.52 -9.73
N SER A 132 -2.94 -5.93 -8.45
CA SER A 132 -3.07 -5.04 -7.30
C SER A 132 -1.92 -4.03 -7.22
N ILE A 133 -0.68 -4.46 -7.46
CA ILE A 133 0.48 -3.56 -7.53
C ILE A 133 0.39 -2.67 -8.79
N ALA A 134 -0.04 -3.22 -9.94
CA ALA A 134 -0.19 -2.45 -11.17
C ALA A 134 -1.19 -1.28 -11.03
N ALA A 135 -2.27 -1.47 -10.25
CA ALA A 135 -3.24 -0.42 -9.94
C ALA A 135 -2.60 0.79 -9.21
N LEU A 136 -1.44 0.63 -8.56
CA LEU A 136 -0.68 1.73 -7.96
C LEU A 136 -0.24 2.77 -9.02
N GLY A 137 0.06 2.33 -10.25
CA GLY A 137 0.46 3.20 -11.35
C GLY A 137 -0.59 4.28 -11.65
N ASP A 138 -1.86 3.95 -11.45
CA ASP A 138 -2.99 4.84 -11.63
C ASP A 138 -3.07 5.93 -10.56
N PHE A 139 -2.91 5.54 -9.30
CA PHE A 139 -2.86 6.47 -8.17
C PHE A 139 -1.66 7.41 -8.31
N PHE A 140 -0.50 6.87 -8.71
CA PHE A 140 0.69 7.65 -8.98
C PHE A 140 0.46 8.65 -10.11
N THR A 141 -0.07 8.21 -11.25
CA THR A 141 -0.30 9.07 -12.42
C THR A 141 -1.33 10.16 -12.11
N LYS A 142 -2.41 9.84 -11.39
CA LYS A 142 -3.40 10.81 -10.89
C LYS A 142 -2.77 11.90 -10.03
N GLN A 143 -1.95 11.51 -9.05
CA GLN A 143 -1.26 12.45 -8.19
C GLN A 143 -0.24 13.28 -8.97
N TYR A 144 0.50 12.63 -9.87
CA TYR A 144 1.54 13.26 -10.67
C TYR A 144 0.99 14.32 -11.62
N ILE A 145 -0.18 14.09 -12.22
CA ILE A 145 -0.86 15.09 -13.05
C ILE A 145 -1.32 16.29 -12.21
N ARG A 146 -1.80 16.06 -10.98
CA ARG A 146 -2.37 17.13 -10.12
C ARG A 146 -1.32 17.90 -9.32
N LYS A 147 -0.13 17.35 -9.13
CA LYS A 147 0.94 17.88 -8.28
C LYS A 147 2.28 17.78 -9.01
N SER A 148 3.40 17.85 -8.29
CA SER A 148 4.75 17.70 -8.85
C SER A 148 5.30 16.29 -8.69
N LEU A 149 6.35 15.94 -9.45
CA LEU A 149 7.11 14.69 -9.28
C LEU A 149 7.55 14.50 -7.82
N LYS A 150 8.17 15.54 -7.24
CA LYS A 150 8.66 15.51 -5.85
C LYS A 150 7.55 15.17 -4.85
N THR A 151 6.39 15.82 -5.00
CA THR A 151 5.24 15.55 -4.12
C THR A 151 4.70 14.14 -4.33
N SER A 152 4.66 13.68 -5.57
CA SER A 152 4.12 12.36 -5.92
C SER A 152 5.01 11.23 -5.41
N LEU A 153 6.34 11.38 -5.52
CA LEU A 153 7.32 10.45 -4.97
C LEU A 153 7.30 10.44 -3.44
N LEU A 154 7.12 11.58 -2.78
CA LEU A 154 6.99 11.63 -1.32
C LEU A 154 5.71 10.90 -0.84
N THR A 155 4.59 11.09 -1.56
CA THR A 155 3.34 10.38 -1.29
C THR A 155 3.48 8.88 -1.56
N LEU A 156 4.19 8.51 -2.64
CA LEU A 156 4.50 7.11 -2.94
C LEU A 156 5.32 6.48 -1.82
N PHE A 157 6.41 7.12 -1.42
CA PHE A 157 7.26 6.63 -0.34
C PHE A 157 6.48 6.43 0.95
N SER A 158 5.64 7.41 1.34
CA SER A 158 4.77 7.28 2.51
C SER A 158 3.80 6.10 2.39
N THR A 159 3.24 5.89 1.19
CA THR A 159 2.35 4.76 0.91
C THR A 159 3.09 3.43 1.01
N LEU A 160 4.30 3.34 0.44
CA LEU A 160 5.15 2.15 0.54
C LEU A 160 5.53 1.82 1.97
N VAL A 161 5.96 2.82 2.77
CA VAL A 161 6.31 2.60 4.18
C VAL A 161 5.14 2.00 4.95
N ILE A 162 3.93 2.56 4.80
CA ILE A 162 2.74 2.01 5.47
C ILE A 162 2.41 0.62 4.94
N SER A 163 2.59 0.37 3.64
CA SER A 163 2.35 -0.95 3.03
C SER A 163 3.34 -2.01 3.51
N ILE A 164 4.59 -1.63 3.73
CA ILE A 164 5.65 -2.50 4.28
C ILE A 164 5.34 -2.85 5.74
N LEU A 165 4.88 -1.87 6.53
CA LEU A 165 4.42 -2.13 7.90
C LEU A 165 3.22 -3.07 7.90
N GLY A 166 2.26 -2.87 6.99
CA GLY A 166 1.11 -3.75 6.84
C GLY A 166 1.49 -5.17 6.41
N TRP A 167 2.39 -5.30 5.44
CA TRP A 167 2.98 -6.57 5.05
C TRP A 167 3.64 -7.27 6.24
N TYR A 168 4.41 -6.55 7.06
CA TYR A 168 5.03 -7.11 8.25
C TYR A 168 4.00 -7.64 9.25
N VAL A 169 2.86 -6.95 9.42
CA VAL A 169 1.77 -7.43 10.28
C VAL A 169 1.16 -8.73 9.75
N ILE A 170 0.92 -8.83 8.44
CA ILE A 170 0.29 -10.02 7.82
C ILE A 170 1.25 -11.22 7.83
N THR A 171 2.52 -11.02 7.46
CA THR A 171 3.46 -12.13 7.22
C THR A 171 4.10 -12.69 8.50
N ARG A 172 3.96 -12.02 9.66
CA ARG A 172 4.50 -12.54 10.92
C ARG A 172 3.51 -13.48 11.58
N ASP A 173 3.86 -14.76 11.65
CA ASP A 173 3.03 -15.82 12.26
C ASP A 173 2.55 -15.46 13.67
N LEU A 174 3.42 -14.86 14.50
CA LEU A 174 3.08 -14.41 15.85
C LEU A 174 1.93 -13.38 15.84
N LEU A 175 2.00 -12.40 14.94
CA LEU A 175 0.99 -11.34 14.84
C LEU A 175 -0.30 -11.88 14.21
N SER A 176 -0.19 -12.62 13.10
CA SER A 176 -1.34 -13.20 12.41
C SER A 176 -2.11 -14.16 13.32
N THR A 177 -1.42 -15.09 13.97
CA THR A 177 -2.04 -16.05 14.91
C THR A 177 -2.67 -15.34 16.10
N TYR A 178 -2.02 -14.30 16.64
CA TYR A 178 -2.59 -13.50 17.72
C TYR A 178 -3.87 -12.78 17.29
N LEU A 179 -3.90 -12.19 16.09
CA LEU A 179 -5.07 -11.50 15.55
C LEU A 179 -6.24 -12.46 15.31
N ILE A 180 -5.98 -13.63 14.70
CA ILE A 180 -7.00 -14.66 14.45
C ILE A 180 -7.57 -15.23 15.76
N ASN A 181 -6.77 -15.34 16.81
CA ASN A 181 -7.23 -15.85 18.10
C ASN A 181 -7.94 -14.79 18.96
N ASN A 182 -7.76 -13.50 18.65
CA ASN A 182 -8.28 -12.39 19.44
C ASN A 182 -9.15 -11.45 18.61
N LEU A 183 -10.26 -11.95 18.06
CA LEU A 183 -11.19 -11.14 17.24
C LEU A 183 -11.81 -9.94 18.00
N TRP A 184 -11.81 -9.98 19.34
CA TRP A 184 -12.22 -8.85 20.19
C TRP A 184 -11.37 -7.57 19.99
N ILE A 185 -10.23 -7.67 19.32
CA ILE A 185 -9.41 -6.53 18.89
C ILE A 185 -10.18 -5.64 17.90
N ILE A 186 -11.08 -6.18 17.08
CA ILE A 186 -11.81 -5.39 16.06
C ILE A 186 -12.61 -4.25 16.69
N PRO A 187 -13.49 -4.48 17.70
CA PRO A 187 -14.14 -3.39 18.45
C PRO A 187 -13.17 -2.35 19.02
N ILE A 188 -12.03 -2.78 19.53
CA ILE A 188 -11.00 -1.87 20.08
C ILE A 188 -10.41 -1.00 18.97
N LEU A 189 -10.10 -1.58 17.80
CA LEU A 189 -9.63 -0.81 16.65
C LEU A 189 -10.67 0.19 16.15
N ILE A 190 -11.97 -0.13 16.24
CA ILE A 190 -13.04 0.83 15.93
C ILE A 190 -12.97 2.02 16.89
N LEU A 191 -12.88 1.77 18.21
CA LEU A 191 -12.74 2.84 19.21
C LEU A 191 -11.49 3.67 18.97
N ILE A 192 -10.34 3.03 18.70
CA ILE A 192 -9.08 3.73 18.39
C ILE A 192 -9.24 4.62 17.16
N ASN A 193 -9.83 4.13 16.07
CA ASN A 193 -10.05 4.95 14.87
C ASN A 193 -11.01 6.11 15.13
N LEU A 194 -12.00 5.93 16.01
CA LEU A 194 -12.90 7.00 16.42
C LEU A 194 -12.15 8.10 17.17
N PHE A 195 -11.29 7.75 18.12
CA PHE A 195 -10.42 8.71 18.82
C PHE A 195 -9.45 9.42 17.87
N ILE A 196 -8.82 8.68 16.94
CA ILE A 196 -7.94 9.26 15.92
C ILE A 196 -8.71 10.24 15.03
N GLY A 197 -9.94 9.91 14.63
CA GLY A 197 -10.78 10.77 13.80
C GLY A 197 -11.20 12.07 14.50
N GLN A 198 -11.30 12.05 15.83
CA GLN A 198 -11.61 13.22 16.65
C GLN A 198 -10.36 14.03 17.05
N PHE A 199 -9.16 13.59 16.65
CA PHE A 199 -7.92 14.24 17.04
C PHE A 199 -7.81 15.65 16.42
N LYS A 200 -8.00 16.68 17.25
CA LYS A 200 -7.84 18.10 16.89
C LYS A 200 -6.41 18.63 17.04
N GLY A 201 -5.48 17.81 17.53
CA GLY A 201 -4.11 18.22 17.78
C GLY A 201 -3.30 18.50 16.51
N LEU A 202 -2.21 19.24 16.65
CA LEU A 202 -1.24 19.48 15.58
C LEU A 202 -0.56 18.16 15.19
N ARG A 203 -0.38 17.91 13.89
CA ARG A 203 0.32 16.72 13.42
C ARG A 203 1.81 16.83 13.78
N ILE A 204 2.51 15.71 13.95
CA ILE A 204 3.95 15.72 14.32
C ILE A 204 4.78 16.55 13.33
N LYS A 205 4.46 16.47 12.04
CA LYS A 205 5.11 17.30 11.01
C LYS A 205 4.84 18.79 11.16
N ASP A 206 3.66 19.16 11.64
CA ASP A 206 3.31 20.56 11.88
C ASP A 206 4.12 21.07 13.08
N ILE A 207 4.25 20.28 14.14
CA ILE A 207 5.10 20.61 15.30
C ILE A 207 6.56 20.83 14.87
N LEU A 208 7.13 19.95 14.05
CA LEU A 208 8.49 20.09 13.54
C LEU A 208 8.66 21.35 12.68
N ARG A 209 7.66 21.69 11.85
CA ARG A 209 7.66 22.89 11.02
C ARG A 209 7.53 24.17 11.83
N PHE A 210 6.70 24.19 12.87
CA PHE A 210 6.55 25.39 13.72
C PHE A 210 7.77 25.62 14.60
N LYS A 211 8.44 24.55 15.03
CA LYS A 211 9.71 24.66 15.77
C LYS A 211 10.80 25.36 14.96
N SER A 212 10.88 25.15 13.65
CA SER A 212 11.87 25.85 12.81
C SER A 212 11.57 27.34 12.67
N ILE A 213 10.29 27.72 12.59
CA ILE A 213 9.87 29.14 12.47
C ILE A 213 10.12 29.90 13.78
N LEU A 214 9.84 29.27 14.93
CA LEU A 214 10.11 29.89 16.24
C LEU A 214 11.60 30.12 16.48
N LYS A 215 12.44 29.17 16.04
CA LYS A 215 13.91 29.28 16.15
C LYS A 215 14.50 30.36 15.24
N GLU A 216 13.86 30.65 14.11
CA GLU A 216 14.29 31.72 13.18
C GLU A 216 13.96 33.11 13.74
N LYS A 217 12.85 33.24 14.47
CA LYS A 217 12.43 34.50 15.11
C LYS A 217 13.21 34.85 16.39
N GLU A 218 13.83 33.85 17.03
CA GLU A 218 14.66 34.04 18.23
C GLU A 218 16.12 34.41 17.89
N ASN A 219 16.54 34.18 16.64
CA ASN A 219 17.87 34.52 16.11
C ASN A 219 17.88 35.82 15.27
N ALA A 220 16.76 36.54 15.22
CA ALA A 220 16.59 37.81 14.51
C ALA A 220 16.27 38.92 15.52
#